data_AF-A0A3N5YD90-F1
#
_entry.id   AF-A0A3N5YD90-F1
#
_cell.length_a   1.000
_cell.length_b   1.000
_cell.length_c   1.000
_cell.angle_alpha   90.00
_cell.angle_beta   90.00
_cell.angle_gamma   90.00
#
_symmetry.space_group_name_H-M   'P 1'
#
loop_
_entity.id
_entity.type
_entity.pdbx_description
1 polymer ?
#
loop_
_entity_poly.entity_id
_entity_poly.type
_entity_poly.pdbx_seq_one_letter_code
_entity_poly.pdbx_strand_id
1 'polypeptide(L)'
;MKALILAAGLGTRLLPTTAHTPKPLFTLAGKRLLDGHIERLRSAGCEAVRVNTHHLHGEIARHLAARDYGLPVSIRFEPQILGTGGAIRNSADFWDHRPFMVVNADIDHAVDLGRVYAEHLRRRPAATLVLCADPEFDSVDVDDTGRITGFSETPRAAGCRRLTFTGIQVLDPVILDYLPEGRFTHSVDAFRAMLGDGLELSADIPESPRWR
;
A
#
# COMPACT_ATOMS: atom_id res chain seq x y z
N MET A 1 -6.08 12.81 -6.81
CA MET A 1 -5.38 12.14 -5.68
C MET A 1 -3.92 11.90 -6.02
N LYS A 2 -3.02 11.67 -5.04
CA LYS A 2 -1.64 11.19 -5.28
C LYS A 2 -1.44 9.80 -4.68
N ALA A 3 -0.45 9.05 -5.21
CA ALA A 3 -0.19 7.70 -4.75
C ALA A 3 1.29 7.30 -4.63
N LEU A 4 1.56 6.33 -3.76
CA LEU A 4 2.82 5.61 -3.61
C LEU A 4 2.64 4.13 -3.97
N ILE A 5 3.53 3.62 -4.80
CA ILE A 5 3.70 2.19 -5.03
C ILE A 5 4.93 1.70 -4.26
N LEU A 6 4.72 0.74 -3.37
CA LEU A 6 5.76 0.14 -2.54
C LEU A 6 6.51 -0.96 -3.32
N ALA A 7 7.66 -0.63 -3.90
CA ALA A 7 8.41 -1.46 -4.86
C ALA A 7 9.87 -1.76 -4.45
N ALA A 8 10.28 -1.41 -3.22
CA ALA A 8 11.65 -1.60 -2.72
C ALA A 8 11.98 -3.04 -2.24
N GLY A 9 11.03 -3.97 -2.22
CA GLY A 9 11.19 -5.29 -1.61
C GLY A 9 12.26 -6.17 -2.26
N LEU A 10 13.05 -6.88 -1.43
CA LEU A 10 14.12 -7.79 -1.87
C LEU A 10 13.62 -9.05 -2.58
N GLY A 11 12.39 -9.50 -2.28
CA GLY A 11 11.81 -10.69 -2.90
C GLY A 11 12.57 -12.00 -2.64
N THR A 12 13.24 -12.12 -1.50
CA THR A 12 14.11 -13.26 -1.14
C THR A 12 13.42 -14.63 -1.21
N ARG A 13 12.11 -14.69 -0.93
CA ARG A 13 11.31 -15.92 -1.01
C ARG A 13 11.18 -16.49 -2.44
N LEU A 14 11.45 -15.70 -3.47
CA LEU A 14 11.32 -16.08 -4.88
C LEU A 14 12.67 -16.18 -5.59
N LEU A 15 13.75 -16.40 -4.82
CA LEU A 15 15.06 -16.72 -5.39
C LEU A 15 15.01 -18.09 -6.10
N PRO A 16 15.77 -18.27 -7.20
CA PRO A 16 16.76 -17.34 -7.75
C PRO A 16 16.17 -16.27 -8.69
N THR A 17 14.89 -16.35 -9.06
CA THR A 17 14.27 -15.44 -10.05
C THR A 17 14.45 -13.97 -9.68
N THR A 18 14.25 -13.64 -8.41
CA THR A 18 14.38 -12.26 -7.92
C THR A 18 15.82 -11.75 -7.92
N ALA A 19 16.85 -12.59 -8.09
CA ALA A 19 18.23 -12.11 -8.23
C ALA A 19 18.45 -11.29 -9.53
N HIS A 20 17.59 -11.50 -10.53
CA HIS A 20 17.75 -10.90 -11.87
C HIS A 20 16.55 -10.09 -12.32
N THR A 21 15.39 -10.26 -11.68
CA THR A 21 14.18 -9.50 -12.02
C THR A 21 13.50 -9.02 -10.75
N PRO A 22 13.32 -7.70 -10.55
CA PRO A 22 12.62 -7.21 -9.36
C PRO A 22 11.13 -7.56 -9.45
N LYS A 23 10.52 -7.95 -8.32
CA LYS A 23 9.11 -8.34 -8.23
C LYS A 23 8.12 -7.40 -8.95
N PRO A 24 8.23 -6.05 -8.82
CA PRO A 24 7.36 -5.12 -9.55
C PRO A 24 7.36 -5.32 -11.08
N LEU A 25 8.45 -5.88 -11.63
CA LEU A 25 8.59 -6.18 -13.06
C LEU A 25 8.25 -7.63 -13.39
N PHE A 26 7.62 -8.40 -12.51
CA PHE A 26 7.06 -9.70 -12.88
C PHE A 26 5.88 -9.51 -13.83
N THR A 27 5.73 -10.45 -14.77
CA THR A 27 4.68 -10.40 -15.79
C THR A 27 3.54 -11.33 -15.40
N LEU A 28 2.32 -10.80 -15.34
CA LEU A 28 1.09 -11.56 -15.19
C LEU A 28 0.16 -11.26 -16.38
N ALA A 29 -0.35 -12.30 -17.04
CA ALA A 29 -1.19 -12.17 -18.24
C ALA A 29 -0.63 -11.22 -19.31
N GLY A 30 0.69 -11.26 -19.54
CA GLY A 30 1.38 -10.45 -20.55
C GLY A 30 1.72 -9.02 -20.12
N LYS A 31 1.39 -8.61 -18.88
CA LYS A 31 1.63 -7.25 -18.38
C LYS A 31 2.48 -7.25 -17.11
N ARG A 32 3.35 -6.26 -16.96
CA ARG A 32 4.15 -6.10 -15.73
C ARG A 32 3.25 -5.63 -14.59
N LEU A 33 3.46 -6.14 -13.37
CA LEU A 33 2.67 -5.74 -12.19
C LEU A 33 2.70 -4.22 -11.98
N LEU A 34 3.88 -3.61 -12.06
CA LEU A 34 4.07 -2.16 -11.92
C LEU A 34 3.26 -1.35 -12.94
N ASP A 35 3.23 -1.78 -14.21
CA ASP A 35 2.44 -1.13 -15.25
C ASP A 35 0.93 -1.25 -14.95
N GLY A 36 0.50 -2.42 -14.47
CA GLY A 36 -0.86 -2.67 -14.02
C GLY A 36 -1.30 -1.70 -12.92
N HIS A 37 -0.47 -1.55 -11.88
CA HIS A 37 -0.74 -0.64 -10.76
C HIS A 37 -0.84 0.82 -11.19
N ILE A 38 0.09 1.30 -12.01
CA ILE A 38 0.09 2.70 -12.49
C ILE A 38 -1.17 2.98 -13.32
N GLU A 39 -1.55 2.07 -14.23
CA GLU A 39 -2.74 2.25 -15.05
C GLU A 39 -4.04 2.21 -14.23
N ARG A 40 -4.12 1.36 -13.19
CA ARG A 40 -5.25 1.34 -12.26
C ARG A 40 -5.35 2.64 -11.48
N LEU A 41 -4.23 3.14 -10.97
CA LEU A 41 -4.16 4.43 -10.27
C LEU A 41 -4.58 5.58 -11.18
N ARG A 42 -4.09 5.61 -12.43
CA ARG A 42 -4.53 6.59 -13.45
C ARG A 42 -6.05 6.55 -13.66
N SER A 43 -6.59 5.35 -13.84
CA SER A 43 -8.01 5.14 -14.09
C SER A 43 -8.87 5.54 -12.88
N ALA A 44 -8.31 5.47 -11.67
CA ALA A 44 -8.93 5.95 -10.44
C ALA A 44 -8.81 7.48 -10.22
N GLY A 45 -8.25 8.23 -11.18
CA GLY A 45 -8.08 9.69 -11.06
C GLY A 45 -6.83 10.11 -10.28
N CYS A 46 -5.79 9.27 -10.26
CA CYS A 46 -4.49 9.66 -9.72
C CYS A 46 -3.81 10.70 -10.61
N GLU A 47 -3.35 11.78 -10.00
CA GLU A 47 -2.69 12.91 -10.68
C GLU A 47 -1.18 12.71 -10.77
N ALA A 48 -0.59 11.96 -9.84
CA ALA A 48 0.84 11.65 -9.84
C ALA A 48 1.12 10.40 -8.99
N VAL A 49 2.07 9.59 -9.45
CA VAL A 49 2.53 8.38 -8.75
C VAL A 49 4.00 8.52 -8.37
N ARG A 50 4.34 8.05 -7.17
CA ARG A 50 5.72 7.80 -6.78
C ARG A 50 5.94 6.32 -6.55
N VAL A 51 7.09 5.84 -6.97
CA VAL A 51 7.52 4.45 -6.80
C VAL A 51 8.78 4.45 -5.94
N ASN A 52 8.75 3.84 -4.76
CA ASN A 52 9.99 3.68 -4.00
C ASN A 52 10.76 2.44 -4.50
N THR A 53 12.09 2.50 -4.51
CA THR A 53 12.94 1.45 -5.09
C THR A 53 14.18 1.23 -4.24
N HIS A 54 14.68 -0.01 -4.22
CA HIS A 54 15.93 -0.37 -3.54
C HIS A 54 16.62 -1.50 -4.31
N HIS A 55 16.04 -2.71 -4.23
CA HIS A 55 16.53 -3.89 -4.92
C HIS A 55 16.34 -3.78 -6.44
N LEU A 56 17.42 -3.97 -7.21
CA LEU A 56 17.47 -3.80 -8.67
C LEU A 56 16.82 -2.47 -9.13
N HIS A 57 17.03 -1.40 -8.36
CA HIS A 57 16.41 -0.08 -8.62
C HIS A 57 16.66 0.43 -10.05
N GLY A 58 17.85 0.15 -10.62
CA GLY A 58 18.19 0.53 -11.99
C GLY A 58 17.30 -0.10 -13.06
N GLU A 59 16.86 -1.35 -12.85
CA GLU A 59 15.93 -2.04 -13.75
C GLU A 59 14.55 -1.37 -13.72
N ILE A 60 14.05 -1.07 -12.52
CA ILE A 60 12.78 -0.36 -12.34
C ILE A 60 12.86 1.04 -12.97
N ALA A 61 13.95 1.77 -12.75
CA ALA A 61 14.14 3.11 -13.29
C ALA A 61 14.16 3.12 -14.82
N ARG A 62 14.91 2.20 -15.44
CA ARG A 62 14.96 2.08 -16.89
C ARG A 62 13.60 1.69 -17.48
N HIS A 63 12.88 0.78 -16.81
CA HIS A 63 11.55 0.35 -17.23
C HIS A 63 10.54 1.50 -17.23
N LEU A 64 10.53 2.32 -16.17
CA LEU A 64 9.65 3.47 -16.03
C LEU A 64 10.01 4.59 -17.02
N ALA A 65 11.31 4.88 -17.22
CA ALA A 65 11.77 5.93 -18.12
C ALA A 65 11.48 5.65 -19.60
N ALA A 66 11.32 4.38 -19.98
CA ALA A 66 11.04 3.97 -21.35
C ALA A 66 9.54 4.02 -21.73
N ARG A 67 8.67 4.53 -20.84
CA ARG A 67 7.21 4.49 -21.00
C ARG A 67 6.58 5.84 -20.71
N ASP A 68 5.48 6.12 -21.41
CA ASP A 68 4.55 7.17 -21.06
C ASP A 68 3.31 6.55 -20.42
N TYR A 69 3.01 6.96 -19.20
CA TYR A 69 1.86 6.49 -18.44
C TYR A 69 0.67 7.45 -18.50
N GLY A 70 0.81 8.61 -19.15
CA GLY A 70 -0.24 9.65 -19.18
C GLY A 70 -0.46 10.36 -17.84
N LEU A 71 0.46 10.19 -16.88
CA LEU A 71 0.58 10.99 -15.65
C LEU A 71 2.05 11.04 -15.20
N PRO A 72 2.43 12.04 -14.39
CA PRO A 72 3.74 12.07 -13.73
C PRO A 72 4.00 10.82 -12.89
N VAL A 73 5.08 10.11 -13.23
CA VAL A 73 5.62 9.00 -12.43
C VAL A 73 7.03 9.37 -12.00
N SER A 74 7.27 9.34 -10.69
CA SER A 74 8.58 9.67 -10.09
C SER A 74 9.12 8.50 -9.27
N ILE A 75 10.43 8.47 -9.09
CA ILE A 75 11.11 7.40 -8.33
C ILE A 75 11.71 7.99 -7.07
N ARG A 76 11.57 7.26 -5.96
CA ARG A 76 12.33 7.49 -4.74
C ARG A 76 13.27 6.32 -4.51
N PHE A 77 14.55 6.50 -4.78
CA PHE A 77 15.54 5.49 -4.45
C PHE A 77 15.84 5.52 -2.95
N GLU A 78 15.82 4.35 -2.32
CA GLU A 78 16.15 4.13 -0.93
C GLU A 78 17.50 3.40 -0.89
N PRO A 79 18.61 4.06 -0.52
CA PRO A 79 19.92 3.40 -0.40
C PRO A 79 19.93 2.26 0.64
N GLN A 80 19.07 2.36 1.63
CA GLN A 80 18.79 1.35 2.65
C GLN A 80 17.30 1.08 2.66
N ILE A 81 16.89 -0.18 2.83
CA ILE A 81 15.48 -0.52 2.90
C ILE A 81 14.81 0.12 4.13
N LEU A 82 13.74 0.88 3.92
CA LEU A 82 13.04 1.61 4.99
C LEU A 82 11.76 0.92 5.49
N GLY A 83 11.42 -0.24 4.93
CA GLY A 83 10.14 -0.91 5.22
C GLY A 83 8.95 -0.12 4.66
N THR A 84 7.73 -0.59 4.92
CA THR A 84 6.52 0.05 4.36
C THR A 84 6.22 1.39 5.00
N GLY A 85 6.39 1.51 6.33
CA GLY A 85 6.18 2.76 7.06
C GLY A 85 7.24 3.81 6.74
N GLY A 86 8.51 3.38 6.69
CA GLY A 86 9.60 4.30 6.38
C GLY A 86 9.54 4.81 4.94
N ALA A 87 9.08 4.00 3.99
CA ALA A 87 8.83 4.43 2.61
C ALA A 87 7.71 5.48 2.49
N ILE A 88 6.64 5.34 3.30
CA ILE A 88 5.56 6.33 3.38
C ILE A 88 6.11 7.65 3.93
N ARG A 89 6.86 7.64 5.05
CA ARG A 89 7.48 8.85 5.61
C ARG A 89 8.50 9.48 4.66
N ASN A 90 9.33 8.66 4.03
CA ASN A 90 10.27 9.10 3.01
C ASN A 90 9.56 9.67 1.77
N SER A 91 8.25 9.52 1.67
CA SER A 91 7.41 10.10 0.63
C SER A 91 6.62 11.34 1.09
N ALA A 92 6.89 11.91 2.27
CA ALA A 92 6.14 13.07 2.76
C ALA A 92 6.25 14.32 1.85
N ASP A 93 7.40 14.56 1.23
CA ASP A 93 7.67 15.72 0.35
C ASP A 93 6.83 15.79 -0.94
N PHE A 94 6.27 14.68 -1.41
CA PHE A 94 5.33 14.70 -2.55
C PHE A 94 3.89 14.43 -2.16
N TRP A 95 3.65 13.98 -0.93
CA TRP A 95 2.33 13.94 -0.35
C TRP A 95 1.85 15.39 -0.13
N ASP A 96 0.71 15.76 -0.71
CA ASP A 96 0.05 17.04 -0.42
C ASP A 96 -0.85 16.94 0.84
N HIS A 97 -1.82 17.85 1.01
CA HIS A 97 -2.71 17.83 2.18
C HIS A 97 -3.90 16.85 2.07
N ARG A 98 -4.08 16.18 0.92
CA ARG A 98 -5.19 15.25 0.69
C ARG A 98 -4.78 13.83 1.13
N PRO A 99 -5.74 12.90 1.32
CA PRO A 99 -5.40 11.52 1.60
C PRO A 99 -4.53 10.90 0.52
N PHE A 100 -3.66 9.97 0.91
CA PHE A 100 -2.64 9.36 0.08
C PHE A 100 -2.90 7.88 -0.13
N MET A 101 -2.98 7.48 -1.40
CA MET A 101 -3.16 6.08 -1.78
C MET A 101 -1.82 5.36 -1.76
N VAL A 102 -1.73 4.22 -1.08
CA VAL A 102 -0.51 3.39 -1.07
C VAL A 102 -0.84 1.97 -1.48
N VAL A 103 -0.05 1.40 -2.39
CA VAL A 103 -0.27 0.08 -2.98
C VAL A 103 1.03 -0.72 -2.96
N ASN A 104 0.99 -1.96 -2.46
CA ASN A 104 2.11 -2.90 -2.59
C ASN A 104 2.32 -3.30 -4.05
N ALA A 105 3.55 -3.25 -4.55
CA ALA A 105 3.82 -3.56 -5.95
C ALA A 105 3.75 -5.06 -6.29
N ASP A 106 3.83 -5.93 -5.30
CA ASP A 106 3.94 -7.38 -5.47
C ASP A 106 2.63 -8.14 -5.30
N ILE A 107 1.49 -7.45 -5.45
CA ILE A 107 0.15 -8.03 -5.48
C ILE A 107 -0.47 -7.91 -6.88
N ASP A 108 -1.33 -8.85 -7.27
CA ASP A 108 -2.35 -8.65 -8.32
C ASP A 108 -3.70 -8.35 -7.67
N HIS A 109 -4.43 -7.37 -8.20
CA HIS A 109 -5.74 -7.01 -7.69
C HIS A 109 -6.70 -6.52 -8.79
N ALA A 110 -8.00 -6.62 -8.51
CA ALA A 110 -9.09 -6.02 -9.27
C ALA A 110 -9.85 -4.94 -8.49
N VAL A 111 -9.35 -4.54 -7.31
CA VAL A 111 -9.94 -3.49 -6.47
C VAL A 111 -10.15 -2.17 -7.23
N ASP A 112 -11.36 -1.60 -7.11
CA ASP A 112 -11.69 -0.26 -7.57
C ASP A 112 -11.09 0.78 -6.60
N LEU A 113 -9.89 1.26 -6.93
CA LEU A 113 -9.15 2.22 -6.11
C LEU A 113 -9.86 3.58 -6.00
N GLY A 114 -10.65 3.97 -7.02
CA GLY A 114 -11.40 5.22 -7.01
C GLY A 114 -12.55 5.16 -6.00
N ARG A 115 -13.28 4.04 -5.97
CA ARG A 115 -14.32 3.79 -4.96
C ARG A 115 -13.74 3.76 -3.54
N VAL A 116 -12.62 3.06 -3.32
CA VAL A 116 -11.95 3.01 -2.00
C VAL A 116 -11.59 4.42 -1.53
N TYR A 117 -11.00 5.23 -2.42
CA TYR A 117 -10.62 6.61 -2.10
C TYR A 117 -11.85 7.49 -1.80
N ALA A 118 -12.91 7.37 -2.59
CA ALA A 118 -14.16 8.11 -2.37
C ALA A 118 -14.82 7.75 -1.02
N GLU A 119 -14.81 6.46 -0.66
CA GLU A 119 -15.34 5.98 0.61
C GLU A 119 -14.52 6.49 1.80
N HIS A 120 -13.19 6.52 1.68
CA HIS A 120 -12.30 7.13 2.66
C HIS A 120 -12.65 8.61 2.89
N LEU A 121 -12.83 9.39 1.81
CA LEU A 121 -13.23 10.80 1.91
C LEU A 121 -14.61 11.00 2.57
N ARG A 122 -15.52 10.04 2.38
CA ARG A 122 -16.86 10.07 2.96
C ARG A 122 -16.86 9.78 4.46
N ARG A 123 -16.10 8.76 4.89
CA ARG A 123 -16.03 8.33 6.30
C ARG A 123 -15.04 9.16 7.13
N ARG A 124 -13.98 9.67 6.50
CA ARG A 124 -12.88 10.44 7.12
C ARG A 124 -12.19 9.74 8.31
N PRO A 125 -11.84 8.45 8.20
CA PRO A 125 -10.97 7.82 9.18
C PRO A 125 -9.52 8.28 8.98
N ALA A 126 -8.67 8.12 9.98
CA ALA A 126 -7.25 8.43 9.85
C ALA A 126 -6.51 7.48 8.88
N ALA A 127 -7.03 6.26 8.68
CA ALA A 127 -6.64 5.40 7.57
C ALA A 127 -7.80 4.47 7.15
N THR A 128 -7.80 4.07 5.89
CA THR A 128 -8.64 3.00 5.35
C THR A 128 -7.75 1.88 4.82
N LEU A 129 -7.93 0.65 5.31
CA LEU A 129 -7.22 -0.53 4.80
C LEU A 129 -8.16 -1.38 3.96
N VAL A 130 -7.70 -1.80 2.78
CA VAL A 130 -8.46 -2.75 1.95
C VAL A 130 -8.17 -4.16 2.44
N LEU A 131 -9.22 -4.89 2.78
CA LEU A 131 -9.13 -6.24 3.34
C LEU A 131 -9.87 -7.26 2.47
N CYS A 132 -9.46 -8.51 2.56
CA CYS A 132 -10.14 -9.64 1.92
C CYS A 132 -10.21 -10.86 2.86
N ALA A 133 -11.09 -11.79 2.52
CA ALA A 133 -11.13 -13.09 3.18
C ALA A 133 -10.05 -13.99 2.58
N ASP A 134 -9.00 -14.25 3.36
CA ASP A 134 -7.99 -15.25 3.06
C ASP A 134 -7.42 -15.78 4.39
N PRO A 135 -8.00 -16.86 4.96
CA PRO A 135 -7.65 -17.31 6.31
C PRO A 135 -6.17 -17.62 6.54
N GLU A 136 -5.40 -17.85 5.47
CA GLU A 136 -3.96 -18.11 5.54
C GLU A 136 -3.17 -16.85 5.97
N PHE A 137 -3.67 -15.65 5.66
CA PHE A 137 -2.97 -14.37 5.85
C PHE A 137 -3.72 -13.38 6.76
N ASP A 138 -4.75 -13.87 7.46
CA ASP A 138 -5.61 -13.09 8.34
C ASP A 138 -4.81 -12.36 9.43
N SER A 139 -4.90 -11.02 9.41
CA SER A 139 -4.00 -10.15 10.17
C SER A 139 -4.67 -8.90 10.78
N VAL A 140 -5.89 -8.55 10.38
CA VAL A 140 -6.58 -7.33 10.80
C VAL A 140 -7.94 -7.68 11.39
N ASP A 141 -8.21 -7.21 12.60
CA ASP A 141 -9.50 -7.39 13.27
C ASP A 141 -10.45 -6.25 12.92
N VAL A 142 -11.69 -6.60 12.57
CA VAL A 142 -12.72 -5.65 12.12
C VAL A 142 -14.05 -5.98 12.79
N ASP A 143 -14.76 -4.95 13.24
CA ASP A 143 -16.12 -5.08 13.76
C ASP A 143 -17.19 -5.13 12.65
N ASP A 144 -18.46 -5.20 13.04
CA ASP A 144 -19.62 -5.25 12.14
C ASP A 144 -19.90 -3.91 11.43
N THR A 145 -19.39 -2.80 11.97
CA THR A 145 -19.50 -1.45 11.36
C THR A 145 -18.42 -1.17 10.32
N GLY A 146 -17.41 -2.05 10.23
CA GLY A 146 -16.26 -1.90 9.35
C GLY A 146 -15.14 -1.06 9.96
N ARG A 147 -15.11 -0.87 11.29
CA ARG A 147 -13.96 -0.27 11.98
C ARG A 147 -12.91 -1.33 12.27
N ILE A 148 -11.65 -0.95 12.13
CA ILE A 148 -10.53 -1.81 12.52
C ILE A 148 -10.35 -1.68 14.03
N THR A 149 -10.35 -2.82 14.72
CA THR A 149 -10.26 -2.89 16.18
C THR A 149 -8.93 -3.41 16.68
N GLY A 150 -8.09 -3.96 15.80
CA GLY A 150 -6.82 -4.56 16.18
C GLY A 150 -6.11 -5.28 15.03
N PHE A 151 -4.99 -5.90 15.38
CA PHE A 151 -4.15 -6.69 14.47
C PHE A 151 -3.79 -8.04 15.11
N SER A 152 -3.19 -8.96 14.35
CA SER A 152 -2.97 -10.35 14.77
C SER A 152 -2.25 -10.55 16.11
N GLU A 153 -1.42 -9.59 16.51
CA GLU A 153 -0.65 -9.57 17.75
C GLU A 153 -1.48 -9.15 18.98
N THR A 154 -2.69 -8.64 18.75
CA THR A 154 -3.64 -8.29 19.82
C THR A 154 -4.71 -9.37 19.97
N PRO A 155 -5.18 -9.65 21.21
CA PRO A 155 -6.36 -10.49 21.42
C PRO A 155 -7.55 -9.93 20.65
N ARG A 156 -8.17 -10.76 19.81
CA ARG A 156 -9.34 -10.35 19.03
C ARG A 156 -10.53 -10.09 19.95
N ALA A 157 -11.14 -8.92 19.82
CA ALA A 157 -12.35 -8.57 20.55
C ALA A 157 -13.54 -9.47 20.16
N ALA A 158 -14.48 -9.66 21.09
CA ALA A 158 -15.69 -10.43 20.83
C ALA A 158 -16.53 -9.77 19.74
N GLY A 159 -17.06 -10.58 18.80
CA GLY A 159 -17.85 -10.08 17.67
C GLY A 159 -17.02 -9.58 16.47
N CYS A 160 -15.70 -9.43 16.62
CA CYS A 160 -14.83 -9.05 15.50
C CYS A 160 -14.46 -10.26 14.63
N ARG A 161 -14.33 -10.02 13.33
CA ARG A 161 -13.72 -10.95 12.37
C ARG A 161 -12.27 -10.57 12.12
N ARG A 162 -11.43 -11.55 11.80
CA ARG A 162 -10.07 -11.30 11.31
C ARG A 162 -10.06 -11.47 9.79
N LEU A 163 -9.39 -10.57 9.09
CA LEU A 163 -9.28 -10.55 7.63
C LEU A 163 -7.84 -10.26 7.22
N THR A 164 -7.53 -10.55 5.96
CA THR A 164 -6.21 -10.32 5.37
C THR A 164 -6.06 -8.88 4.90
N PHE A 165 -4.97 -8.22 5.29
CA PHE A 165 -4.59 -6.94 4.73
C PHE A 165 -3.98 -7.10 3.33
N THR A 166 -4.60 -6.48 2.34
CA THR A 166 -4.20 -6.63 0.94
C THR A 166 -2.91 -5.86 0.57
N GLY A 167 -2.45 -4.95 1.43
CA GLY A 167 -1.39 -4.01 1.09
C GLY A 167 -1.84 -2.77 0.31
N ILE A 168 -3.16 -2.59 0.12
CA ILE A 168 -3.77 -1.37 -0.42
C ILE A 168 -4.38 -0.56 0.73
N GLN A 169 -4.06 0.73 0.80
CA GLN A 169 -4.46 1.60 1.89
C GLN A 169 -4.63 3.04 1.43
N VAL A 170 -5.51 3.79 2.09
CA VAL A 170 -5.66 5.24 1.96
C VAL A 170 -5.38 5.87 3.31
N LEU A 171 -4.48 6.84 3.34
CA LEU A 171 -3.91 7.39 4.57
C LEU A 171 -4.19 8.88 4.68
N ASP A 172 -4.59 9.37 5.84
CA ASP A 172 -4.56 10.80 6.14
C ASP A 172 -3.18 11.23 6.63
N PRO A 173 -2.78 12.52 6.42
CA PRO A 173 -1.45 13.01 6.76
C PRO A 173 -1.04 12.79 8.23
N VAL A 174 -2.00 12.66 9.15
CA VAL A 174 -1.76 12.39 10.57
C VAL A 174 -0.90 11.14 10.82
N ILE A 175 -0.92 10.14 9.92
CA ILE A 175 -0.04 8.97 10.06
C ILE A 175 1.44 9.35 10.07
N LEU A 176 1.82 10.48 9.46
CA LEU A 176 3.21 10.91 9.42
C LEU A 176 3.76 11.14 10.84
N ASP A 177 2.94 11.57 11.80
CA ASP A 177 3.35 11.77 13.19
C ASP A 177 3.71 10.45 13.90
N TYR A 178 3.19 9.34 13.39
CA TYR A 178 3.45 7.98 13.85
C TYR A 178 4.59 7.29 13.10
N LEU A 179 5.12 7.93 12.05
CA LEU A 179 6.14 7.37 11.19
C LEU A 179 7.46 8.14 11.34
N PRO A 180 8.48 7.49 11.93
CA PRO A 180 9.77 8.12 12.13
C PRO A 180 10.58 8.24 10.85
N GLU A 181 11.38 9.31 10.76
CA GLU A 181 12.23 9.56 9.60
C GLU A 181 13.46 8.64 9.55
N GLY A 182 13.87 8.27 8.34
CA GLY A 182 15.16 7.67 8.05
C GLY A 182 15.41 6.28 8.63
N ARG A 183 14.38 5.59 9.15
CA ARG A 183 14.54 4.26 9.76
C ARG A 183 13.53 3.23 9.25
N PHE A 184 13.94 1.97 9.33
CA PHE A 184 13.09 0.85 8.96
C PHE A 184 11.87 0.76 9.89
N THR A 185 10.67 0.82 9.32
CA THR A 185 9.40 0.64 10.05
C THR A 185 8.34 -0.02 9.18
N HIS A 186 7.39 -0.70 9.83
CA HIS A 186 6.20 -1.21 9.18
C HIS A 186 5.03 -0.24 9.39
N SER A 187 4.23 -0.01 8.34
CA SER A 187 3.01 0.79 8.43
C SER A 187 2.01 0.25 9.45
N VAL A 188 2.00 -1.07 9.68
CA VAL A 188 1.15 -1.70 10.70
C VAL A 188 1.50 -1.22 12.11
N ASP A 189 2.77 -0.94 12.40
CA ASP A 189 3.17 -0.41 13.71
C ASP A 189 2.57 0.98 13.94
N ALA A 190 2.52 1.82 12.90
CA ALA A 190 1.87 3.12 12.96
C ALA A 190 0.35 3.00 13.16
N PHE A 191 -0.30 2.06 12.46
CA PHE A 191 -1.74 1.81 12.66
C PHE A 191 -2.07 1.38 14.08
N ARG A 192 -1.25 0.52 14.70
CA ARG A 192 -1.44 0.12 16.09
C ARG A 192 -1.31 1.31 17.05
N ALA A 193 -0.30 2.16 16.83
CA ALA A 193 -0.11 3.36 17.64
C ALA A 193 -1.29 4.34 17.49
N MET A 194 -1.76 4.56 16.25
CA MET A 194 -2.93 5.39 15.98
C MET A 194 -4.19 4.86 16.68
N LEU A 195 -4.45 3.55 16.62
CA LEU A 195 -5.56 2.93 17.35
C LEU A 195 -5.42 3.12 18.87
N GLY A 196 -4.20 2.98 19.41
CA GLY A 196 -3.91 3.20 20.82
C GLY A 196 -4.22 4.62 21.29
N ASP A 197 -4.01 5.60 20.40
CA ASP A 197 -4.34 7.02 20.64
C ASP A 197 -5.82 7.36 20.35
N GLY A 198 -6.63 6.36 20.00
CA GLY A 198 -8.07 6.53 19.77
C GLY A 198 -8.44 7.06 18.38
N LEU A 199 -7.50 7.07 17.42
CA LEU A 199 -7.80 7.41 16.04
C LEU A 199 -8.63 6.30 15.38
N GLU A 200 -9.61 6.70 14.59
CA GLU A 200 -10.47 5.76 13.86
C GLU A 200 -9.76 5.26 12.61
N LEU A 201 -9.64 3.93 12.47
CA LEU A 201 -9.23 3.26 11.25
C LEU A 201 -10.40 2.45 10.69
N SER A 202 -10.61 2.49 9.38
CA SER A 202 -11.70 1.77 8.70
C SER A 202 -11.19 0.66 7.79
N ALA A 203 -11.97 -0.39 7.67
CA ALA A 203 -11.81 -1.42 6.67
C ALA A 203 -12.67 -1.11 5.44
N ASP A 204 -12.09 -1.31 4.26
CA ASP A 204 -12.83 -1.43 3.01
C ASP A 204 -12.72 -2.88 2.52
N ILE A 205 -13.86 -3.54 2.26
CA ILE A 205 -13.90 -4.97 1.95
C ILE A 205 -14.62 -5.13 0.60
N PRO A 206 -13.88 -5.19 -0.52
CA PRO A 206 -14.45 -5.35 -1.84
C PRO A 206 -15.14 -6.71 -1.98
N GLU A 207 -16.26 -6.76 -2.69
CA GLU A 207 -16.97 -8.03 -2.97
C GLU A 207 -16.15 -8.98 -3.88
N SER A 208 -15.24 -8.45 -4.68
CA SER A 208 -14.40 -9.24 -5.61
C SER A 208 -13.02 -8.60 -5.77
N PRO A 209 -12.13 -8.71 -4.77
CA PRO A 209 -10.85 -8.03 -4.79
C PRO A 209 -9.87 -8.63 -5.82
N ARG A 210 -10.11 -9.87 -6.28
CA ARG A 210 -9.15 -10.73 -7.02
C ARG A 210 -7.72 -10.48 -6.53
N TRP A 211 -7.46 -10.81 -5.27
CA TRP A 211 -6.19 -10.50 -4.63
C TRP A 211 -5.28 -11.74 -4.58
N ARG A 212 -4.04 -11.60 -5.05
CA ARG A 212 -2.99 -12.63 -5.06
C ARG A 212 -1.61 -12.03 -4.86
#